data_AF-A0A239E615-F1
#
_entry.id   AF-A0A239E615-F1
#
_cell.length_a   1.000
_cell.length_b   1.000
_cell.length_c   1.000
_cell.angle_alpha   90.00
_cell.angle_beta   90.00
_cell.angle_gamma   90.00
#
_symmetry.space_group_name_H-M   'P 1'
#
loop_
_entity.id
_entity.type
_entity.pdbx_description
1 polymer ?
#
loop_
_entity_poly.entity_id
_entity_poly.type
_entity_poly.pdbx_seq_one_letter_code
_entity_poly.pdbx_strand_id
1 'polypeptide(L)'
;MDNDVSQKIGSLIEAELPIKDREKYLDILTNRIEGNIKLNSKFINIMLLCILAFPLLVSSKISEISLGPFKLVEDSIIVLLIPTVFTFIHYRYMSVWANITQQKEIYKYLTSNIFSINTNSLLNYNISLQSFTESAILNHIRGGSRFLIKTMAFIWLLMLFIVFVIPYAFGIYGVCILYTKLEFNSVINWLSFVIPIFLMLGTLIATVQCLLEDVGILNKNLIEFGDVPK
;
A
#
# COMPACT_ATOMS: atom_id res chain seq x y z
N MET A 1 13.62 18.85 -15.09
CA MET A 1 14.20 17.50 -15.24
C MET A 1 13.06 16.47 -15.16
N ASP A 2 11.97 16.73 -15.90
CA ASP A 2 10.71 15.97 -15.95
C ASP A 2 10.60 15.06 -17.17
N ASN A 3 11.67 14.97 -17.92
CA ASN A 3 11.73 14.28 -19.19
C ASN A 3 12.26 12.85 -19.07
N ASP A 4 12.43 12.28 -17.87
CA ASP A 4 13.07 10.96 -17.78
C ASP A 4 12.05 9.84 -17.56
N VAL A 5 11.29 9.78 -16.46
CA VAL A 5 10.44 8.59 -16.18
C VAL A 5 9.19 8.52 -17.05
N SER A 6 8.35 9.56 -17.11
CA SER A 6 7.13 9.53 -17.93
C SER A 6 7.43 9.54 -19.44
N GLN A 7 8.52 10.17 -19.88
CA GLN A 7 8.96 10.06 -21.27
C GLN A 7 9.64 8.72 -21.57
N LYS A 8 10.33 8.10 -20.61
CA LYS A 8 10.87 6.73 -20.77
C LYS A 8 9.75 5.70 -20.82
N ILE A 9 8.75 5.80 -19.94
CA ILE A 9 7.52 5.00 -20.01
C ILE A 9 6.83 5.24 -21.36
N GLY A 10 6.69 6.50 -21.76
CA GLY A 10 6.06 6.86 -23.02
C GLY A 10 6.76 6.32 -24.25
N SER A 11 8.08 6.49 -24.33
CA SER A 11 8.92 5.97 -25.42
C SER A 11 8.95 4.44 -25.45
N LEU A 12 8.93 3.77 -24.30
CA LEU A 12 8.82 2.31 -24.23
C LEU A 12 7.45 1.83 -24.72
N ILE A 13 6.36 2.50 -24.33
CA ILE A 13 5.01 2.18 -24.81
C ILE A 13 4.91 2.43 -26.32
N GLU A 14 5.48 3.53 -26.82
CA GLU A 14 5.47 3.83 -28.26
C GLU A 14 6.34 2.86 -29.07
N ALA A 15 7.44 2.37 -28.49
CA ALA A 15 8.34 1.41 -29.13
C ALA A 15 7.78 -0.03 -29.13
N GLU A 16 7.12 -0.45 -28.04
CA GLU A 16 6.70 -1.84 -27.84
C GLU A 16 5.21 -2.08 -28.10
N LEU A 17 4.38 -1.03 -28.10
CA LEU A 17 2.91 -1.16 -28.16
C LEU A 17 2.33 -0.48 -29.41
N PRO A 18 1.92 -1.26 -30.43
CA PRO A 18 1.26 -0.74 -31.63
C PRO A 18 -0.01 0.05 -31.27
N ILE A 19 -0.28 1.13 -32.01
CA ILE A 19 -1.44 2.01 -31.77
C ILE A 19 -2.75 1.22 -31.68
N LYS A 20 -2.93 0.24 -32.57
CA LYS A 20 -4.11 -0.65 -32.64
C LYS A 20 -4.34 -1.50 -31.38
N ASP A 21 -3.32 -1.73 -30.56
CA ASP A 21 -3.39 -2.60 -29.38
C ASP A 21 -3.47 -1.80 -28.07
N ARG A 22 -3.41 -0.45 -28.14
CA ARG A 22 -3.39 0.44 -26.98
C ARG A 22 -4.68 0.40 -26.15
N GLU A 23 -5.85 0.37 -26.80
CA GLU A 23 -7.14 0.26 -26.12
C GLU A 23 -7.27 -1.08 -25.37
N LYS A 24 -6.89 -2.18 -26.03
CA LYS A 24 -6.89 -3.52 -25.41
C LYS A 24 -5.92 -3.59 -24.23
N TYR A 25 -4.76 -2.95 -24.33
CA TYR A 25 -3.81 -2.88 -23.22
C TYR A 25 -4.38 -2.05 -22.06
N LEU A 26 -5.07 -0.95 -22.35
CA LEU A 26 -5.74 -0.13 -21.35
C LEU A 26 -6.81 -0.92 -20.59
N ASP A 27 -7.59 -1.78 -21.25
CA ASP A 27 -8.55 -2.68 -20.60
C ASP A 27 -7.86 -3.71 -19.68
N ILE A 28 -6.75 -4.30 -20.13
CA ILE A 28 -5.96 -5.24 -19.31
C ILE A 28 -5.38 -4.51 -18.08
N LEU A 29 -4.87 -3.30 -18.28
CA LEU A 29 -4.29 -2.47 -17.24
C LEU A 29 -5.35 -2.09 -16.19
N THR A 30 -6.54 -1.67 -16.63
CA THR A 30 -7.71 -1.38 -15.78
C THR A 30 -8.03 -2.57 -14.87
N ASN A 31 -8.20 -3.75 -15.47
CA ASN A 31 -8.51 -4.98 -14.73
C ASN A 31 -7.41 -5.35 -13.72
N ARG A 32 -6.13 -5.16 -14.08
CA ARG A 32 -5.00 -5.40 -13.16
C ARG A 32 -5.00 -4.42 -11.99
N ILE A 33 -5.23 -3.14 -12.23
CA ILE A 33 -5.30 -2.12 -11.18
C ILE A 33 -6.45 -2.46 -10.22
N GLU A 34 -7.64 -2.75 -10.72
CA GLU A 34 -8.79 -3.13 -9.87
C GLU A 34 -8.51 -4.40 -9.05
N GLY A 35 -7.91 -5.42 -9.66
CA GLY A 35 -7.53 -6.66 -8.99
C GLY A 35 -6.53 -6.41 -7.85
N ASN A 36 -5.54 -5.57 -8.10
CA ASN A 36 -4.54 -5.18 -7.12
C ASN A 36 -5.14 -4.34 -5.98
N ILE A 37 -6.07 -3.42 -6.28
CA ILE A 37 -6.80 -2.66 -5.26
C ILE A 37 -7.58 -3.60 -4.34
N LYS A 38 -8.34 -4.55 -4.90
CA LYS A 38 -9.11 -5.55 -4.13
C LYS A 38 -8.18 -6.39 -3.24
N LEU A 39 -7.00 -6.75 -3.76
CA LEU A 39 -6.00 -7.52 -3.03
C LEU A 39 -5.35 -6.71 -1.89
N ASN A 40 -5.05 -5.42 -2.10
CA ASN A 40 -4.59 -4.52 -1.04
C ASN A 40 -5.63 -4.35 0.08
N SER A 41 -6.92 -4.21 -0.26
CA SER A 41 -8.00 -4.17 0.74
C SER A 41 -8.05 -5.46 1.57
N LYS A 42 -7.84 -6.63 0.94
CA LYS A 42 -7.76 -7.91 1.67
C LYS A 42 -6.57 -7.93 2.63
N PHE A 43 -5.40 -7.45 2.21
CA PHE A 43 -4.23 -7.39 3.08
C PHE A 43 -4.43 -6.46 4.28
N ILE A 44 -5.03 -5.28 4.09
CA ILE A 44 -5.40 -4.38 5.19
C ILE A 44 -6.30 -5.10 6.19
N ASN A 45 -7.35 -5.78 5.71
CA ASN A 45 -8.27 -6.51 6.59
C ASN A 45 -7.54 -7.60 7.39
N ILE A 46 -6.64 -8.37 6.76
CA ILE A 46 -5.87 -9.39 7.49
C ILE A 46 -4.92 -8.75 8.51
N MET A 47 -4.23 -7.66 8.16
CA MET A 47 -3.37 -6.93 9.10
C MET A 47 -4.17 -6.42 10.31
N LEU A 48 -5.36 -5.85 10.09
CA LEU A 48 -6.25 -5.42 11.17
C LEU A 48 -6.68 -6.58 12.06
N LEU A 49 -7.03 -7.73 11.48
CA LEU A 49 -7.36 -8.94 12.24
C LEU A 49 -6.18 -9.41 13.09
N CYS A 50 -4.96 -9.41 12.55
CA CYS A 50 -3.75 -9.74 13.33
C CYS A 50 -3.52 -8.75 14.49
N ILE A 51 -3.69 -7.44 14.25
CA ILE A 51 -3.53 -6.40 15.28
C ILE A 51 -4.51 -6.59 16.43
N LEU A 52 -5.75 -7.01 16.13
CA LEU A 52 -6.77 -7.26 17.14
C LEU A 52 -6.59 -8.61 17.84
N ALA A 53 -6.28 -9.66 17.07
CA ALA A 53 -6.18 -11.03 17.59
C ALA A 53 -4.92 -11.26 18.43
N PHE A 54 -3.78 -10.69 18.04
CA PHE A 54 -2.50 -10.98 18.69
C PHE A 54 -2.45 -10.57 20.16
N PRO A 55 -2.83 -9.35 20.58
CA PRO A 55 -2.85 -8.99 21.99
C PRO A 55 -3.81 -9.87 22.81
N LEU A 56 -4.94 -10.28 22.22
CA LEU A 56 -5.90 -11.18 22.86
C LEU A 56 -5.29 -12.57 23.11
N LEU A 57 -4.57 -13.12 22.14
CA LEU A 57 -3.87 -14.40 22.26
C LEU A 57 -2.66 -14.34 23.20
N VAL A 58 -1.95 -13.21 23.20
CA VAL A 58 -0.79 -13.03 24.10
C VAL A 58 -1.22 -12.93 25.56
N SER A 59 -2.38 -12.32 25.81
CA SER A 59 -2.96 -12.12 27.15
C SER A 59 -3.86 -13.26 27.62
N SER A 60 -4.33 -14.13 26.73
CA SER A 60 -5.11 -15.30 27.14
C SER A 60 -4.24 -16.25 27.95
N LYS A 61 -4.59 -16.45 29.22
CA LYS A 61 -4.07 -17.52 30.08
C LYS A 61 -4.58 -18.91 29.67
N ILE A 62 -5.27 -19.02 28.54
CA ILE A 62 -5.97 -20.22 28.11
C ILE A 62 -4.93 -21.15 27.49
N SER A 63 -4.16 -21.84 28.32
CA SER A 63 -3.19 -22.85 27.89
C SER A 63 -3.81 -24.02 27.13
N GLU A 64 -5.14 -24.08 27.00
CA GLU A 64 -5.88 -25.08 26.24
C GLU A 64 -7.15 -24.46 25.65
N ILE A 65 -7.12 -23.95 24.42
CA ILE A 65 -8.36 -23.70 23.66
C ILE A 65 -8.81 -25.06 23.13
N SER A 66 -9.85 -25.65 23.74
CA SER A 66 -10.46 -26.88 23.22
C SER A 66 -11.49 -26.55 22.14
N LEU A 67 -11.15 -26.88 20.89
CA LEU A 67 -12.11 -26.94 19.78
C LEU A 67 -12.54 -28.41 19.65
N GLY A 68 -13.46 -28.84 20.52
CA GLY A 68 -13.91 -30.23 20.57
C GLY A 68 -12.81 -31.19 21.08
N PRO A 69 -12.62 -32.38 20.47
CA PRO A 69 -11.63 -33.37 20.94
C PRO A 69 -10.17 -32.96 20.66
N PHE A 70 -9.94 -31.85 19.95
CA PHE A 70 -8.61 -31.32 19.71
C PHE A 70 -8.23 -30.34 20.83
N LYS A 71 -7.39 -30.81 21.75
CA LYS A 71 -6.69 -29.95 22.70
C LYS A 71 -5.57 -29.23 21.96
N LEU A 72 -5.73 -27.93 21.69
CA LEU A 72 -4.64 -27.10 21.22
C LEU A 72 -3.72 -26.81 22.41
N VAL A 73 -2.65 -27.62 22.53
CA VAL A 73 -1.43 -27.26 23.28
C VAL A 73 -0.61 -26.21 22.46
N GLU A 74 -1.24 -25.60 21.44
CA GLU A 74 -0.64 -24.97 20.26
C GLU A 74 -0.64 -23.43 20.26
N ASP A 75 -1.09 -22.79 21.35
CA ASP A 75 -1.08 -21.33 21.48
C ASP A 75 0.33 -20.74 21.23
N SER A 76 1.39 -21.49 21.55
CA SER A 76 2.77 -21.11 21.28
C SER A 76 3.06 -20.96 19.78
N ILE A 77 2.56 -21.88 18.95
CA ILE A 77 2.79 -21.87 17.49
C ILE A 77 2.04 -20.71 16.84
N ILE A 78 0.81 -20.44 17.28
CA ILE A 78 0.01 -19.33 16.73
C ILE A 78 0.65 -17.99 17.12
N VAL A 79 1.08 -17.84 18.37
CA VAL A 79 1.81 -16.64 18.84
C VAL A 79 3.12 -16.46 18.08
N LEU A 80 3.81 -17.55 17.69
CA LEU A 80 5.01 -17.51 16.85
C LEU A 80 4.73 -17.07 15.41
N LEU A 81 3.62 -17.53 14.85
CA LEU A 81 3.33 -17.37 13.43
C LEU A 81 2.73 -15.99 13.11
N ILE A 82 1.93 -15.41 14.01
CA ILE A 82 1.22 -14.15 13.73
C ILE A 82 2.17 -12.99 13.37
N PRO A 83 3.24 -12.69 14.11
CA PRO A 83 4.17 -11.62 13.73
C PRO A 83 4.82 -11.86 12.36
N THR A 84 5.11 -13.12 12.02
CA THR A 84 5.67 -13.50 10.71
C THR A 84 4.66 -13.28 9.59
N VAL A 85 3.43 -13.76 9.76
CA VAL A 85 2.35 -13.57 8.79
C VAL A 85 2.04 -12.09 8.61
N PHE A 86 1.97 -11.33 9.71
CA PHE A 86 1.70 -9.91 9.68
C PHE A 86 2.77 -9.16 8.86
N THR A 87 4.04 -9.37 9.16
CA THR A 87 5.15 -8.69 8.48
C THR A 87 5.25 -9.09 7.02
N PHE A 88 4.99 -10.36 6.69
CA PHE A 88 4.88 -10.80 5.30
C PHE A 88 3.72 -10.12 4.54
N ILE A 89 2.54 -10.03 5.15
CA ILE A 89 1.38 -9.38 4.53
C ILE A 89 1.64 -7.89 4.35
N HIS A 90 2.27 -7.24 5.33
CA HIS A 90 2.65 -5.83 5.22
C HIS A 90 3.64 -5.61 4.07
N TYR A 91 4.65 -6.45 3.94
CA TYR A 91 5.58 -6.43 2.79
C TYR A 91 4.83 -6.57 1.45
N ARG A 92 3.92 -7.54 1.36
CA ARG A 92 3.12 -7.78 0.15
C ARG A 92 2.20 -6.60 -0.17
N TYR A 93 1.60 -6.00 0.84
CA TYR A 93 0.79 -4.78 0.71
C TYR A 93 1.61 -3.65 0.09
N MET A 94 2.80 -3.35 0.64
CA MET A 94 3.66 -2.29 0.09
C MET A 94 4.12 -2.58 -1.34
N SER A 95 4.44 -3.84 -1.66
CA SER A 95 4.83 -4.24 -3.01
C SER A 95 3.70 -4.05 -4.03
N VAL A 96 2.47 -4.42 -3.65
CA VAL A 96 1.31 -4.25 -4.54
C VAL A 96 0.90 -2.78 -4.63
N TRP A 97 1.02 -2.01 -3.55
CA TRP A 97 0.84 -0.56 -3.57
C TRP A 97 1.76 0.11 -4.59
N ALA A 98 3.07 -0.17 -4.53
CA ALA A 98 4.04 0.38 -5.50
C ALA A 98 3.69 0.01 -6.95
N ASN A 99 3.27 -1.23 -7.21
CA ASN A 99 2.82 -1.65 -8.54
C ASN A 99 1.58 -0.88 -9.01
N ILE A 100 0.62 -0.60 -8.11
CA ILE A 100 -0.57 0.19 -8.45
C ILE A 100 -0.15 1.61 -8.83
N THR A 101 0.74 2.24 -8.08
CA THR A 101 1.24 3.59 -8.38
C THR A 101 1.81 3.66 -9.80
N GLN A 102 2.73 2.74 -10.14
CA GLN A 102 3.33 2.68 -11.48
C GLN A 102 2.28 2.40 -12.57
N GLN A 103 1.35 1.48 -12.32
CA GLN A 103 0.27 1.17 -13.28
C GLN A 103 -0.65 2.37 -13.52
N LYS A 104 -0.93 3.20 -12.50
CA LYS A 104 -1.70 4.43 -12.65
C LYS A 104 -0.96 5.47 -13.49
N GLU A 105 0.36 5.58 -13.38
CA GLU A 105 1.15 6.46 -14.24
C GLU A 105 1.11 6.02 -15.70
N ILE A 106 1.28 4.72 -15.96
CA ILE A 106 1.16 4.13 -17.30
C ILE A 106 -0.25 4.38 -17.86
N TYR A 107 -1.28 4.20 -17.03
CA TYR A 107 -2.67 4.45 -17.41
C TYR A 107 -2.86 5.91 -17.84
N LYS A 108 -2.40 6.86 -17.01
CA LYS A 108 -2.48 8.31 -17.26
C LYS A 108 -1.77 8.71 -18.56
N TYR A 109 -0.65 8.06 -18.89
CA TYR A 109 0.05 8.30 -20.15
C TYR A 109 -0.73 7.73 -21.35
N LEU A 110 -1.23 6.50 -21.25
CA LEU A 110 -1.99 5.87 -22.33
C LEU A 110 -3.29 6.62 -22.65
N THR A 111 -4.04 7.04 -21.64
CA THR A 111 -5.24 7.85 -21.84
C THR A 111 -4.90 9.20 -22.46
N SER A 112 -3.82 9.83 -22.03
CA SER A 112 -3.31 11.06 -22.65
C SER A 112 -3.02 10.87 -24.14
N ASN A 113 -2.35 9.78 -24.51
CA ASN A 113 -1.99 9.48 -25.89
C ASN A 113 -3.21 9.11 -26.76
N ILE A 114 -4.09 8.24 -26.26
CA ILE A 114 -5.31 7.79 -26.98
C ILE A 114 -6.27 8.96 -27.23
N PHE A 115 -6.53 9.77 -26.21
CA PHE A 115 -7.48 10.88 -26.32
C PHE A 115 -6.84 12.19 -26.78
N SER A 116 -5.52 12.21 -27.04
CA SER A 116 -4.76 13.41 -27.40
C SER A 116 -4.98 14.56 -26.40
N ILE A 117 -5.07 14.23 -25.12
CA ILE A 117 -5.25 15.18 -24.02
C ILE A 117 -3.95 15.33 -23.25
N ASN A 118 -3.70 16.49 -22.65
CA ASN A 118 -2.52 16.68 -21.80
C ASN A 118 -2.57 15.69 -20.61
N THR A 119 -1.43 15.06 -20.30
CA THR A 119 -1.26 14.14 -19.16
C THR A 119 -1.77 14.77 -17.86
N ASN A 120 -1.50 16.06 -17.63
CA ASN A 120 -1.88 16.80 -16.43
C ASN A 120 -3.25 17.51 -16.54
N SER A 121 -4.01 17.26 -17.60
CA SER A 121 -5.37 17.81 -17.72
C SER A 121 -6.33 17.22 -16.69
N LEU A 122 -7.27 18.04 -16.24
CA LEU A 122 -8.37 17.61 -15.35
C LEU A 122 -9.19 16.47 -15.98
N LEU A 123 -9.36 16.49 -17.29
CA LEU A 123 -10.08 15.45 -18.03
C LEU A 123 -9.34 14.10 -17.90
N ASN A 124 -8.02 14.10 -18.08
CA ASN A 124 -7.21 12.89 -17.92
C ASN A 124 -7.23 12.36 -16.49
N TYR A 125 -7.23 13.26 -15.50
CA TYR A 125 -7.38 12.88 -14.09
C TYR A 125 -8.77 12.26 -13.82
N ASN A 126 -9.83 12.76 -14.44
CA ASN A 126 -11.19 12.20 -14.27
C ASN A 126 -11.37 10.85 -14.96
N ILE A 127 -10.63 10.61 -16.05
CA ILE A 127 -10.60 9.30 -16.74
C ILE A 127 -9.74 8.30 -15.97
N SER A 128 -8.72 8.77 -15.23
CA SER A 128 -7.86 7.91 -14.42
C SER A 128 -8.67 7.09 -13.41
N LEU A 129 -8.24 5.85 -13.17
CA LEU A 129 -8.91 4.94 -12.25
C LEU A 129 -8.81 5.48 -10.82
N GLN A 130 -9.80 6.28 -10.42
CA GLN A 130 -9.80 6.94 -9.12
C GLN A 130 -9.92 5.91 -8.02
N SER A 131 -8.94 5.85 -7.12
CA SER A 131 -9.20 5.27 -5.80
C SER A 131 -10.16 6.19 -5.04
N PHE A 132 -10.92 5.64 -4.08
CA PHE A 132 -11.75 6.41 -3.14
C PHE A 132 -10.98 7.60 -2.51
N THR A 133 -9.65 7.44 -2.38
CA THR A 133 -8.71 8.44 -1.89
C THR A 133 -8.56 9.65 -2.82
N GLU A 134 -8.60 9.45 -4.13
CA GLU A 134 -8.38 10.45 -5.18
C GLU A 134 -9.68 11.18 -5.55
N SER A 135 -10.82 10.48 -5.54
CA SER A 135 -12.12 11.07 -5.85
C SER A 135 -12.60 12.07 -4.77
N ALA A 136 -12.28 11.80 -3.50
CA ALA A 136 -12.60 12.70 -2.40
C ALA A 136 -11.84 14.03 -2.48
N ILE A 137 -10.58 13.99 -2.93
CA ILE A 137 -9.74 15.19 -3.10
C ILE A 137 -10.28 16.05 -4.26
N LEU A 138 -10.61 15.45 -5.41
CA LEU A 138 -11.09 16.23 -6.56
C LEU A 138 -12.50 16.78 -6.43
N ASN A 139 -13.41 15.99 -5.87
CA ASN A 139 -14.80 16.43 -5.71
C ASN A 139 -14.93 17.59 -4.70
N HIS A 140 -13.95 17.77 -3.82
CA HIS A 140 -14.00 18.83 -2.79
C HIS A 140 -13.20 20.09 -3.12
N ILE A 141 -12.22 20.03 -4.03
CA ILE A 141 -11.67 21.25 -4.66
C ILE A 141 -12.79 22.06 -5.35
N ARG A 142 -13.86 21.38 -5.80
CA ARG A 142 -15.07 22.00 -6.36
C ARG A 142 -16.02 22.64 -5.33
N GLY A 143 -15.89 22.36 -4.03
CA GLY A 143 -16.89 22.68 -3.00
C GLY A 143 -16.68 23.97 -2.17
N GLY A 144 -15.58 24.71 -2.36
CA GLY A 144 -15.37 26.06 -1.82
C GLY A 144 -15.21 26.23 -0.29
N SER A 145 -15.57 25.24 0.53
CA SER A 145 -15.52 25.32 1.99
C SER A 145 -14.10 25.10 2.54
N ARG A 146 -13.41 26.18 2.94
CA ARG A 146 -12.05 26.11 3.54
C ARG A 146 -12.00 25.24 4.81
N PHE A 147 -13.09 25.16 5.57
CA PHE A 147 -13.16 24.34 6.79
C PHE A 147 -13.19 22.85 6.46
N LEU A 148 -14.05 22.43 5.51
CA LEU A 148 -14.14 21.02 5.11
C LEU A 148 -12.82 20.50 4.53
N ILE A 149 -12.13 21.31 3.73
CA ILE A 149 -10.82 20.96 3.16
C ILE A 149 -9.81 20.66 4.28
N LYS A 150 -9.73 21.51 5.32
CA LYS A 150 -8.79 21.32 6.44
C LYS A 150 -9.11 20.07 7.26
N THR A 151 -10.37 19.87 7.61
CA THR A 151 -10.80 18.69 8.39
C THR A 151 -10.52 17.40 7.63
N MET A 152 -10.78 17.38 6.33
CA MET A 152 -10.52 16.19 5.51
C MET A 152 -9.03 15.94 5.32
N ALA A 153 -8.22 17.00 5.11
CA ALA A 153 -6.75 16.87 5.09
C ALA A 153 -6.19 16.29 6.39
N PHE A 154 -6.77 16.67 7.54
CA PHE A 154 -6.41 16.10 8.83
C PHE A 154 -6.79 14.61 8.94
N ILE A 155 -8.00 14.23 8.51
CA ILE A 155 -8.43 12.82 8.47
C ILE A 155 -7.49 12.00 7.55
N TRP A 156 -7.10 12.57 6.42
CA TRP A 156 -6.14 11.97 5.49
C TRP A 156 -4.78 11.74 6.13
N LEU A 157 -4.25 12.76 6.81
CA LEU A 157 -2.99 12.66 7.53
C LEU A 157 -3.05 11.55 8.59
N LEU A 158 -4.16 11.46 9.30
CA LEU A 158 -4.39 10.43 10.31
C LEU A 158 -4.49 9.03 9.69
N MET A 159 -5.20 8.87 8.57
CA MET A 159 -5.25 7.62 7.81
C MET A 159 -3.86 7.19 7.31
N LEU A 160 -3.08 8.14 6.79
CA LEU A 160 -1.72 7.87 6.33
C LEU A 160 -0.84 7.44 7.51
N PHE A 161 -0.93 8.14 8.64
CA PHE A 161 -0.25 7.74 9.87
C PHE A 161 -0.65 6.33 10.32
N ILE A 162 -1.93 6.00 10.29
CA ILE A 162 -2.44 4.65 10.62
C ILE A 162 -1.84 3.59 9.70
N VAL A 163 -1.87 3.82 8.38
CA VAL A 163 -1.42 2.84 7.39
C VAL A 163 0.10 2.64 7.44
N PHE A 164 0.88 3.70 7.69
CA PHE A 164 2.33 3.59 7.69
C PHE A 164 2.92 3.28 9.07
N VAL A 165 2.46 3.90 10.14
CA VAL A 165 3.11 3.80 11.46
C VAL A 165 2.65 2.59 12.25
N ILE A 166 1.35 2.28 12.23
CA ILE A 166 0.80 1.18 13.05
C ILE A 166 1.39 -0.17 12.67
N PRO A 167 1.59 -0.52 11.38
CA PRO A 167 2.20 -1.81 11.04
C PRO A 167 3.62 -1.97 11.58
N TYR A 168 4.45 -0.93 11.57
CA TYR A 168 5.79 -1.01 12.18
C TYR A 168 5.72 -1.11 13.70
N ALA A 169 4.85 -0.32 14.34
CA ALA A 169 4.66 -0.40 15.79
C ALA A 169 4.21 -1.81 16.22
N PHE A 170 3.26 -2.40 15.48
CA PHE A 170 2.80 -3.77 15.73
C PHE A 170 3.89 -4.81 15.45
N GLY A 171 4.68 -4.66 14.37
CA GLY A 171 5.80 -5.53 14.07
C GLY A 171 6.85 -5.55 15.19
N ILE A 172 7.23 -4.36 15.69
CA ILE A 172 8.14 -4.22 16.83
C ILE A 172 7.53 -4.85 18.09
N TYR A 173 6.26 -4.58 18.38
CA TYR A 173 5.55 -5.21 19.49
C TYR A 173 5.57 -6.73 19.41
N GLY A 174 5.27 -7.30 18.24
CA GLY A 174 5.32 -8.73 17.98
C GLY A 174 6.70 -9.32 18.25
N VAL A 175 7.76 -8.72 17.72
CA VAL A 175 9.15 -9.14 17.94
C VAL A 175 9.53 -9.09 19.43
N CYS A 176 9.13 -8.05 20.16
CA CYS A 176 9.38 -7.94 21.61
C CYS A 176 8.67 -9.05 22.39
N ILE A 177 7.43 -9.38 22.04
CA ILE A 177 6.71 -10.50 22.66
C ILE A 177 7.38 -11.83 22.34
N LEU A 178 7.83 -12.03 21.10
CA LEU A 178 8.58 -13.23 20.72
C LEU A 178 9.88 -13.34 21.53
N TYR A 179 10.65 -12.27 21.67
CA TYR A 179 11.89 -12.27 22.46
C TYR A 179 11.66 -12.67 23.94
N THR A 180 10.56 -12.19 24.54
CA THR A 180 10.27 -12.46 25.95
C THR A 180 9.68 -13.85 26.19
N LYS A 181 8.94 -14.41 25.22
CA LYS A 181 8.29 -15.72 25.34
C LYS A 181 9.10 -16.88 24.75
N LEU A 182 10.07 -16.63 23.87
CA LEU A 182 10.85 -17.68 23.23
C LEU A 182 12.06 -18.07 24.06
N GLU A 183 12.14 -19.35 24.39
CA GLU A 183 13.40 -19.97 24.70
C GLU A 183 14.08 -20.31 23.35
N PHE A 184 15.26 -19.74 23.08
CA PHE A 184 16.02 -19.90 21.83
C PHE A 184 16.67 -21.28 21.68
N ASN A 185 15.94 -22.32 22.08
CA ASN A 185 16.40 -23.71 22.18
C ASN A 185 16.17 -24.50 20.89
N SER A 186 15.39 -23.95 19.94
CA SER A 186 15.07 -24.61 18.66
C SER A 186 15.34 -23.70 17.46
N VAL A 187 15.67 -24.31 16.32
CA VAL A 187 15.84 -23.60 15.04
C VAL A 187 14.54 -22.90 14.62
N ILE A 188 13.38 -23.51 14.91
CA ILE A 188 12.07 -22.92 14.58
C ILE A 188 11.84 -21.63 15.37
N ASN A 189 12.21 -21.59 16.65
CA ASN A 189 12.09 -20.38 17.48
C ASN A 189 13.02 -19.27 16.95
N TRP A 190 14.24 -19.63 16.56
CA TRP A 190 15.19 -18.73 15.90
C TRP A 190 14.63 -18.15 14.60
N LEU A 191 14.14 -19.00 13.71
CA LEU A 191 13.55 -18.56 12.44
C LEU A 191 12.33 -17.67 12.66
N SER A 192 11.45 -18.03 13.60
CA SER A 192 10.24 -17.26 13.92
C SER A 192 10.56 -15.88 14.50
N PHE A 193 11.71 -15.71 15.17
CA PHE A 193 12.17 -14.41 15.65
C PHE A 193 12.85 -13.58 14.55
N VAL A 194 13.69 -14.22 13.73
CA VAL A 194 14.56 -13.55 12.75
C VAL A 194 13.80 -13.14 11.48
N ILE A 195 12.91 -13.99 10.97
CA ILE A 195 12.17 -13.72 9.71
C ILE A 195 11.35 -12.42 9.80
N PRO A 196 10.53 -12.16 10.84
CA PRO A 196 9.78 -10.92 10.95
C PRO A 196 10.67 -9.67 10.92
N ILE A 197 11.86 -9.74 11.54
CA ILE A 197 12.81 -8.62 11.57
C ILE A 197 13.32 -8.31 10.15
N PHE A 198 13.76 -9.34 9.41
CA PHE A 198 14.21 -9.15 8.04
C PHE A 198 13.08 -8.66 7.12
N LEU A 199 11.87 -9.20 7.26
CA LEU A 199 10.71 -8.75 6.50
C LEU A 199 10.34 -7.30 6.84
N MET A 200 10.40 -6.90 8.11
CA MET A 200 10.18 -5.50 8.52
C MET A 200 11.20 -4.56 7.91
N LEU A 201 12.49 -4.92 7.93
CA LEU A 201 13.55 -4.11 7.32
C LEU A 201 13.35 -4.00 5.80
N GLY A 202 13.05 -5.11 5.12
CA GLY A 202 12.74 -5.11 3.70
C GLY A 202 11.52 -4.26 3.36
N THR A 203 10.48 -4.32 4.20
CA THR A 203 9.28 -3.48 4.04
C THR A 203 9.60 -2.00 4.26
N LEU A 204 10.43 -1.67 5.24
CA LEU A 204 10.86 -0.29 5.50
C LEU A 204 11.60 0.29 4.30
N ILE A 205 12.52 -0.46 3.70
CA ILE A 205 13.22 -0.05 2.49
C ILE A 205 12.22 0.19 1.35
N ALA A 206 11.31 -0.75 1.11
CA ALA A 206 10.28 -0.63 0.08
C ALA A 206 9.35 0.58 0.32
N THR A 207 8.97 0.84 1.57
CA THR A 207 8.18 2.00 1.95
C THR A 207 8.92 3.31 1.66
N VAL A 208 10.19 3.40 2.05
CA VAL A 208 11.00 4.61 1.81
C VAL A 208 11.17 4.83 0.31
N GLN A 209 11.45 3.78 -0.48
CA GLN A 209 11.55 3.87 -1.93
C GLN A 209 10.25 4.39 -2.56
N CYS A 210 9.11 3.80 -2.18
CA CYS A 210 7.80 4.23 -2.68
C CYS A 210 7.46 5.68 -2.29
N LEU A 211 7.76 6.09 -1.06
CA LEU A 211 7.52 7.46 -0.60
C LEU A 211 8.44 8.47 -1.29
N LEU A 212 9.70 8.12 -1.57
CA LEU A 212 10.62 8.98 -2.29
C LEU A 212 10.18 9.18 -3.74
N GLU A 213 9.68 8.13 -4.39
CA GLU A 213 9.06 8.22 -5.71
C GLU A 213 7.82 9.12 -5.67
N ASP A 214 6.89 8.87 -4.75
CA ASP A 214 5.64 9.65 -4.61
C ASP A 214 5.88 11.12 -4.26
N VAL A 215 6.78 11.43 -3.30
CA VAL A 215 7.13 12.82 -2.92
C VAL A 215 7.85 13.53 -4.06
N GLY A 216 8.70 12.81 -4.80
CA GLY A 216 9.31 13.31 -6.02
C GLY A 216 8.26 13.76 -7.04
N ILE A 217 7.21 12.96 -7.22
CA ILE A 217 6.10 13.27 -8.14
C ILE A 217 5.24 14.45 -7.61
N LEU A 218 4.95 14.49 -6.30
CA LEU A 218 4.02 15.46 -5.70
C LEU A 218 4.59 16.89 -5.63
N ASN A 219 5.87 17.03 -5.27
CA ASN A 219 6.55 18.33 -5.22
C ASN A 219 6.62 19.00 -6.61
N LYS A 220 6.72 18.20 -7.68
CA LYS A 220 6.79 18.70 -9.05
C LYS A 220 5.44 19.09 -9.61
N ASN A 221 4.39 18.29 -9.36
CA ASN A 221 3.03 18.65 -9.75
C ASN A 221 2.61 20.01 -9.15
N LEU A 222 2.97 20.28 -7.88
CA LEU A 222 2.68 21.57 -7.24
C LEU A 222 3.40 22.76 -7.90
N ILE A 223 4.57 22.55 -8.51
CA ILE A 223 5.30 23.58 -9.26
C ILE A 223 4.60 23.84 -10.61
N GLU A 224 4.19 22.81 -11.34
CA GLU A 224 3.48 22.95 -12.62
C GLU A 224 2.06 23.52 -12.48
N PHE A 225 1.35 23.23 -11.38
CA PHE A 225 0.04 23.83 -11.10
C PHE A 225 0.12 25.27 -10.54
N GLY A 226 1.30 25.72 -10.11
CA GLY A 226 1.55 27.10 -9.65
C GLY A 226 1.70 28.12 -10.78
N ASP A 227 2.04 27.65 -11.99
CA ASP A 227 2.27 28.47 -13.18
C ASP A 227 1.01 28.64 -14.06
N VAL A 228 -0.18 28.30 -13.57
CA VAL A 228 -1.43 28.65 -14.25
C VAL A 228 -1.69 30.14 -14.03
N PRO A 229 -1.60 31.00 -15.08
CA PRO A 229 -1.94 32.41 -14.92
C PRO A 229 -3.41 32.52 -14.46
N LYS A 230 -3.63 33.34 -13.43
CA LYS A 230 -4.96 33.72 -12.96
C LYS A 230 -5.78 34.40 -14.04
#